data_AF-A0A6G0UWJ8-F1
#
_entry.id   AF-A0A6G0UWJ8-F1
#
_cell.length_a   1.000
_cell.length_b   1.000
_cell.length_c   1.000
_cell.angle_alpha   90.00
_cell.angle_beta   90.00
_cell.angle_gamma   90.00
#
_symmetry.space_group_name_H-M   'P 1'
#
loop_
_entity.id
_entity.type
_entity.pdbx_description
1 polymer ?
#
loop_
_entity_poly.entity_id
_entity_poly.type
_entity_poly.pdbx_seq_one_letter_code
_entity_poly.pdbx_strand_id
1 'polypeptide(L)'
;MAFPGAQPDLAMIFRNVDKDGSGQISADELQRALSNGTFTPFNGETVRLMIGMFDGNGDGAINFHEFQALWNYVNDWTRCFRGFDRDNSGNIDKGELTQALIQFGYRLSDEFITMLVQKFDRTHTGSVNFDDFVQLCVVLQTLTAAFRDKDSDRDGVVTIGYEEFLKMVFSLKM
;
A
#
# COMPACT_ATOMS: atom_id res chain seq x y z
N MET A 1 -15.63 8.66 33.19
CA MET A 1 -14.61 9.71 32.97
C MET A 1 -13.64 9.17 31.93
N ALA A 2 -13.59 9.78 30.74
CA ALA A 2 -12.63 9.42 29.70
C ALA A 2 -11.43 10.36 29.82
N PHE A 3 -10.22 9.81 29.92
CA PHE A 3 -8.99 10.58 29.86
C PHE A 3 -8.77 11.08 28.42
N PRO A 4 -8.41 12.35 28.21
CA PRO A 4 -8.04 12.85 26.90
C PRO A 4 -6.61 12.38 26.58
N GLY A 5 -6.43 11.59 25.51
CA GLY A 5 -5.10 11.36 24.92
C GLY A 5 -4.49 9.96 25.02
N ALA A 6 -5.20 8.91 25.43
CA ALA A 6 -4.66 7.56 25.33
C ALA A 6 -4.59 7.12 23.86
N GLN A 7 -3.38 7.08 23.29
CA GLN A 7 -3.13 6.27 22.09
C GLN A 7 -3.68 4.86 22.35
N PRO A 8 -4.30 4.21 21.35
CA PRO A 8 -4.68 2.81 21.52
C PRO A 8 -3.46 2.03 22.00
N ASP A 9 -3.65 1.14 22.97
CA ASP A 9 -2.56 0.34 23.50
C ASP A 9 -2.03 -0.56 22.37
N LEU A 10 -0.95 -0.10 21.71
CA LEU A 10 -0.34 -0.79 20.57
C LEU A 10 0.14 -2.17 21.00
N ALA A 11 0.53 -2.36 22.26
CA ALA A 11 0.91 -3.67 22.78
C ALA A 11 -0.31 -4.60 22.89
N MET A 12 -1.47 -4.07 23.25
CA MET A 12 -2.73 -4.85 23.21
C MET A 12 -3.12 -5.21 21.78
N ILE A 13 -3.01 -4.28 20.84
CA ILE A 13 -3.30 -4.56 19.42
C ILE A 13 -2.31 -5.60 18.88
N PHE A 14 -1.02 -5.41 19.11
CA PHE A 14 0.02 -6.37 18.72
C PHE A 14 -0.29 -7.76 19.21
N ARG A 15 -0.59 -7.93 20.51
CA ARG A 15 -0.99 -9.22 21.11
C ARG A 15 -2.28 -9.79 20.55
N ASN A 16 -3.19 -8.95 20.05
CA ASN A 16 -4.41 -9.42 19.40
C ASN A 16 -4.14 -9.93 17.98
N VAL A 17 -3.09 -9.42 17.32
CA VAL A 17 -2.67 -9.83 15.98
C VAL A 17 -1.77 -11.06 16.04
N ASP A 18 -0.77 -11.06 16.93
CA ASP A 18 0.10 -12.19 17.26
C ASP A 18 -0.73 -13.31 17.93
N LYS A 19 -1.24 -14.23 17.10
CA LYS A 19 -2.16 -15.29 17.53
C LYS A 19 -1.43 -16.47 18.14
N ASP A 20 -0.21 -16.74 17.67
CA ASP A 20 0.60 -17.83 18.16
C ASP A 20 1.46 -17.46 19.38
N GLY A 21 1.57 -16.16 19.69
CA GLY A 21 2.31 -15.66 20.85
C GLY A 21 3.83 -15.71 20.64
N SER A 22 4.29 -15.75 19.39
CA SER A 22 5.71 -15.80 19.04
C SER A 22 6.46 -14.50 19.38
N GLY A 23 5.73 -13.39 19.61
CA GLY A 23 6.32 -12.07 19.80
C GLY A 23 6.68 -11.39 18.49
N GLN A 24 6.27 -11.96 17.35
CA GLN A 24 6.39 -11.39 16.01
C GLN A 24 5.08 -11.60 15.25
N ILE A 25 4.79 -10.74 14.28
CA ILE A 25 3.60 -10.86 13.44
C ILE A 25 4.02 -11.40 12.08
N SER A 26 3.55 -12.60 11.76
CA SER A 26 3.73 -13.22 10.45
C SER A 26 2.82 -12.59 9.38
N ALA A 27 3.11 -12.86 8.10
CA ALA A 27 2.25 -12.47 6.99
C ALA A 27 0.82 -13.00 7.13
N ASP A 28 0.65 -14.24 7.56
CA ASP A 28 -0.67 -14.84 7.78
C ASP A 28 -1.45 -14.15 8.90
N GLU A 29 -0.79 -13.79 10.00
CA GLU A 29 -1.42 -13.08 11.11
C GLU A 29 -1.81 -11.66 10.73
N LEU A 30 -0.92 -10.95 10.03
CA LEU A 30 -1.20 -9.61 9.52
C LEU A 30 -2.38 -9.63 8.53
N GLN A 31 -2.39 -10.59 7.60
CA GLN A 31 -3.46 -10.74 6.61
C GLN A 31 -4.82 -11.00 7.27
N ARG A 32 -4.86 -11.79 8.35
CA ARG A 32 -6.09 -12.07 9.10
C ARG A 32 -6.55 -10.92 9.97
N ALA A 33 -5.62 -10.08 10.42
CA ALA A 33 -5.92 -8.93 11.26
C ALA A 33 -6.40 -7.71 10.47
N LEU A 34 -5.92 -7.54 9.23
CA LEU A 34 -6.33 -6.44 8.36
C LEU A 34 -7.66 -6.76 7.67
N SER A 35 -8.57 -5.79 7.66
CA SER A 35 -9.80 -5.84 6.88
C SER A 35 -9.69 -4.85 5.73
N ASN A 36 -10.08 -5.27 4.53
CA ASN A 36 -10.18 -4.41 3.35
C ASN A 36 -11.60 -3.85 3.16
N GLY A 37 -12.47 -3.93 4.17
CA GLY A 37 -13.86 -3.48 4.09
C GLY A 37 -14.80 -4.46 3.36
N THR A 38 -14.27 -5.59 2.87
CA THR A 38 -15.05 -6.62 2.17
C THR A 38 -15.10 -7.93 2.96
N PHE A 39 -15.81 -8.93 2.44
CA PHE A 39 -15.81 -10.32 2.95
C PHE A 39 -14.65 -11.16 2.41
N THR A 40 -13.71 -10.56 1.66
CA THR A 40 -12.56 -11.29 1.08
C THR A 40 -11.31 -11.12 1.95
N PRO A 41 -10.38 -12.10 1.94
CA PRO A 41 -9.09 -11.93 2.60
C PRO A 41 -8.31 -10.75 2.01
N PHE A 42 -7.65 -10.01 2.90
CA PHE A 42 -6.74 -8.94 2.51
C PHE A 42 -5.69 -9.46 1.52
N ASN A 43 -5.30 -8.64 0.55
CA ASN A 43 -4.36 -9.04 -0.48
C ASN A 43 -3.00 -9.47 0.10
N GLY A 44 -2.64 -10.74 -0.12
CA GLY A 44 -1.39 -11.30 0.39
C GLY A 44 -0.14 -10.67 -0.23
N GLU A 45 -0.24 -10.13 -1.45
CA GLU A 45 0.87 -9.36 -2.05
C GLU A 45 1.03 -8.03 -1.32
N THR A 46 -0.06 -7.31 -1.04
CA THR A 46 -0.03 -6.09 -0.24
C THR A 46 0.53 -6.33 1.15
N VAL A 47 0.16 -7.43 1.80
CA VAL A 47 0.70 -7.83 3.11
C VAL A 47 2.21 -8.06 3.04
N ARG A 48 2.69 -8.80 2.05
CA ARG A 48 4.14 -9.04 1.87
C ARG A 48 4.89 -7.75 1.58
N LEU A 49 4.32 -6.87 0.76
CA LEU A 49 4.86 -5.53 0.50
C LEU A 49 4.97 -4.72 1.80
N MET A 50 3.89 -4.68 2.60
CA MET A 50 3.88 -4.00 3.89
C MET A 50 4.96 -4.56 4.82
N ILE A 51 5.09 -5.88 4.91
CA ILE A 51 6.13 -6.50 5.74
C ILE A 51 7.51 -6.10 5.23
N GLY A 52 7.81 -6.26 3.94
CA GLY A 52 9.11 -5.93 3.37
C GLY A 52 9.52 -4.46 3.48
N MET A 53 8.57 -3.54 3.68
CA MET A 53 8.85 -2.12 3.93
C MET A 53 9.32 -1.83 5.36
N PHE A 54 8.91 -2.65 6.34
CA PHE A 54 9.13 -2.40 7.77
C PHE A 54 9.97 -3.47 8.47
N ASP A 55 10.11 -4.66 7.88
CA ASP A 55 10.99 -5.74 8.31
C ASP A 55 12.46 -5.30 8.16
N GLY A 56 13.00 -4.73 9.24
CA GLY A 56 14.34 -4.16 9.26
C GLY A 56 15.42 -5.19 9.54
N ASN A 57 15.07 -6.30 10.19
CA ASN A 57 15.99 -7.40 10.50
C ASN A 57 15.97 -8.52 9.45
N GLY A 58 15.03 -8.50 8.52
CA GLY A 58 14.94 -9.39 7.35
C GLY A 58 14.50 -10.81 7.70
N ASP A 59 13.74 -10.99 8.79
CA ASP A 59 13.25 -12.31 9.21
C ASP A 59 11.90 -12.68 8.61
N GLY A 60 11.30 -11.79 7.82
CA GLY A 60 10.01 -11.99 7.16
C GLY A 60 8.81 -11.81 8.08
N ALA A 61 9.02 -11.31 9.30
CA ALA A 61 7.98 -11.02 10.28
C ALA A 61 8.13 -9.59 10.83
N ILE A 62 7.13 -9.14 11.57
CA ILE A 62 7.11 -7.79 12.16
C ILE A 62 7.20 -7.91 13.67
N ASN A 63 8.32 -7.47 14.24
CA ASN A 63 8.44 -7.38 15.70
C ASN A 63 7.70 -6.15 16.24
N PHE A 64 7.57 -6.04 17.57
CA PHE A 64 6.82 -4.94 18.19
C PHE A 64 7.36 -3.53 17.84
N HIS A 65 8.67 -3.38 17.66
CA HIS A 65 9.27 -2.09 17.30
C HIS A 65 8.88 -1.68 15.88
N GLU A 66 8.91 -2.62 14.93
CA GLU A 66 8.51 -2.41 13.54
C GLU A 66 6.99 -2.22 13.40
N PHE A 67 6.21 -2.92 14.25
CA PHE A 67 4.76 -2.82 14.26
C PHE A 67 4.26 -1.40 14.48
N GLN A 68 4.94 -0.59 15.31
CA GLN A 68 4.54 0.80 15.53
C GLN A 68 4.60 1.62 14.23
N ALA A 69 5.65 1.42 13.42
CA ALA A 69 5.80 2.10 12.15
C ALA A 69 4.75 1.63 11.12
N LEU A 70 4.55 0.31 11.04
CA LEU A 70 3.51 -0.29 10.21
C LEU A 70 2.10 0.20 10.60
N TRP A 71 1.80 0.28 11.89
CA TRP A 71 0.50 0.73 12.39
C TRP A 71 0.21 2.18 12.00
N ASN A 72 1.20 3.07 12.15
CA ASN A 72 1.06 4.46 11.72
C ASN A 72 0.86 4.54 10.21
N TYR A 73 1.63 3.78 9.43
CA TYR A 73 1.50 3.70 7.98
C TYR A 73 0.09 3.25 7.54
N VAL A 74 -0.43 2.17 8.12
CA VAL A 74 -1.79 1.68 7.82
C VAL A 74 -2.85 2.72 8.20
N ASN A 75 -2.70 3.44 9.31
CA ASN A 75 -3.63 4.49 9.70
C ASN A 75 -3.61 5.69 8.76
N ASP A 76 -2.42 6.11 8.33
CA ASP A 76 -2.28 7.22 7.39
C ASP A 76 -2.88 6.86 6.03
N TRP A 77 -2.65 5.63 5.54
CA TRP A 77 -3.32 5.13 4.34
C TRP A 77 -4.83 5.02 4.51
N THR A 78 -5.31 4.56 5.66
CA THR A 78 -6.75 4.48 5.95
C THR A 78 -7.40 5.86 5.90
N ARG A 79 -6.75 6.88 6.48
CA ARG A 79 -7.22 8.27 6.43
C ARG A 79 -7.20 8.81 5.01
N CYS A 80 -6.15 8.51 4.26
CA CYS A 80 -6.01 8.91 2.88
C CYS A 80 -7.11 8.30 2.01
N PHE A 81 -7.33 6.99 2.12
CA PHE A 81 -8.38 6.25 1.42
C PHE A 81 -9.77 6.83 1.71
N ARG A 82 -10.11 7.02 3.00
CA ARG A 82 -11.39 7.65 3.40
C ARG A 82 -11.55 9.09 2.94
N GLY A 83 -10.46 9.78 2.65
CA GLY A 83 -10.50 11.12 2.06
C GLY A 83 -10.94 11.11 0.60
N PHE A 84 -10.76 9.98 -0.10
CA PHE A 84 -11.07 9.80 -1.51
C PHE A 84 -12.35 9.02 -1.77
N ASP A 85 -12.70 8.05 -0.92
CA ASP A 85 -13.99 7.38 -0.87
C ASP A 85 -15.07 8.38 -0.41
N ARG A 86 -15.61 9.15 -1.35
CA ARG A 86 -16.51 10.29 -1.09
C ARG A 86 -17.93 9.83 -0.84
N ASP A 87 -18.33 8.74 -1.49
CA ASP A 87 -19.65 8.16 -1.32
C ASP A 87 -19.73 7.20 -0.11
N ASN A 88 -18.61 6.93 0.55
CA ASN A 88 -18.47 5.97 1.65
C ASN A 88 -18.92 4.56 1.24
N SER A 89 -18.68 4.20 -0.02
CA SER A 89 -18.95 2.87 -0.55
C SER A 89 -18.01 1.81 0.05
N GLY A 90 -16.90 2.24 0.65
CA GLY A 90 -15.84 1.37 1.17
C GLY A 90 -14.81 0.98 0.11
N ASN A 91 -14.96 1.46 -1.12
CA ASN A 91 -14.09 1.20 -2.27
C ASN A 91 -13.76 2.53 -2.98
N ILE A 92 -12.77 2.52 -3.88
CA ILE A 92 -12.42 3.67 -4.71
C ILE A 92 -12.80 3.36 -6.16
N ASP A 93 -13.76 4.11 -6.71
CA ASP A 93 -14.12 3.99 -8.12
C ASP A 93 -13.09 4.68 -9.05
N LYS A 94 -13.26 4.58 -10.38
CA LYS A 94 -12.37 5.22 -11.35
C LYS A 94 -12.30 6.75 -11.18
N GLY A 95 -13.42 7.40 -10.89
CA GLY A 95 -13.50 8.85 -10.70
C GLY A 95 -12.73 9.28 -9.45
N GLU A 96 -12.93 8.57 -8.34
CA GLU A 96 -12.23 8.78 -7.07
C GLU A 96 -10.74 8.50 -7.20
N LEU A 97 -10.34 7.42 -7.87
CA LEU A 97 -8.93 7.12 -8.16
C LEU A 97 -8.30 8.22 -9.00
N THR A 98 -9.02 8.74 -9.99
CA THR A 98 -8.54 9.86 -10.82
C THR A 98 -8.25 11.09 -9.96
N GLN A 99 -9.16 11.44 -9.05
CA GLN A 99 -8.93 12.56 -8.12
C GLN A 99 -7.76 12.30 -7.18
N ALA A 100 -7.63 11.07 -6.66
CA ALA A 100 -6.52 10.67 -5.79
C ALA A 100 -5.16 10.82 -6.47
N LEU A 101 -5.02 10.29 -7.69
CA LEU A 101 -3.79 10.35 -8.45
C LEU A 101 -3.41 11.79 -8.84
N ILE A 102 -4.40 12.62 -9.20
CA ILE A 102 -4.16 14.06 -9.43
C ILE A 102 -3.68 14.76 -8.16
N GLN A 103 -4.31 14.46 -7.01
CA GLN A 103 -3.93 15.05 -5.72
C GLN A 103 -2.52 14.62 -5.27
N PHE A 104 -2.10 13.40 -5.61
CA PHE A 104 -0.72 12.93 -5.42
C PHE A 104 0.28 13.53 -6.41
N GLY A 105 -0.18 14.34 -7.36
CA GLY A 105 0.66 15.04 -8.34
C GLY A 105 0.92 14.25 -9.62
N TYR A 106 0.23 13.13 -9.85
CA TYR A 106 0.34 12.37 -11.10
C TYR A 106 -0.47 13.04 -12.22
N ARG A 107 0.08 12.95 -13.44
CA ARG A 107 -0.57 13.38 -14.68
C ARG A 107 -0.68 12.19 -15.62
N LEU A 108 -1.72 11.39 -15.45
CA LEU A 108 -1.94 10.16 -16.19
C LEU A 108 -3.15 10.31 -17.12
N SER A 109 -3.12 9.63 -18.26
CA SER A 109 -4.26 9.61 -19.19
C SER A 109 -5.41 8.79 -18.62
N ASP A 110 -6.64 9.11 -19.04
CA ASP A 110 -7.84 8.36 -18.65
C ASP A 110 -7.76 6.87 -19.03
N GLU A 111 -7.14 6.57 -20.18
CA GLU A 111 -6.87 5.20 -20.64
C GLU A 111 -5.94 4.46 -19.68
N PHE A 112 -4.87 5.12 -19.21
CA PHE A 112 -3.94 4.52 -18.27
C PHE A 112 -4.57 4.30 -16.90
N ILE A 113 -5.38 5.24 -16.42
CA ILE A 113 -6.13 5.09 -15.16
C ILE A 113 -7.12 3.92 -15.26
N THR A 114 -7.80 3.77 -16.41
CA THR A 114 -8.68 2.62 -16.66
C THR A 114 -7.93 1.31 -16.57
N MET A 115 -6.73 1.24 -17.17
CA MET A 115 -5.86 0.07 -17.08
C MET A 115 -5.43 -0.20 -15.63
N LEU A 116 -5.12 0.83 -14.84
CA LEU A 116 -4.78 0.67 -13.42
C LEU A 116 -5.95 0.08 -12.62
N VAL A 117 -7.17 0.60 -12.79
CA VAL A 117 -8.37 0.04 -12.13
C VAL A 117 -8.50 -1.44 -12.49
N GLN A 118 -8.45 -1.78 -13.78
CA GLN A 118 -8.58 -3.17 -14.22
C GLN A 118 -7.47 -4.08 -13.71
N LYS A 119 -6.25 -3.56 -13.54
CA LYS A 119 -5.09 -4.32 -13.08
C LYS A 119 -5.14 -4.63 -11.59
N PHE A 120 -5.66 -3.71 -10.78
CA PHE A 120 -5.68 -3.84 -9.32
C PHE A 120 -7.05 -4.21 -8.75
N ASP A 121 -8.15 -4.12 -9.52
CA ASP A 121 -9.46 -4.63 -9.13
C ASP A 121 -9.52 -6.15 -9.19
N ARG A 122 -9.04 -6.78 -8.12
CA ARG A 122 -9.02 -8.23 -7.93
C ARG A 122 -10.42 -8.85 -7.79
N THR A 123 -11.40 -8.03 -7.42
CA THR A 123 -12.79 -8.44 -7.20
C THR A 123 -13.68 -8.29 -8.43
N HIS A 124 -13.16 -7.68 -9.50
CA HIS A 124 -13.89 -7.38 -10.74
C HIS A 124 -15.19 -6.59 -10.51
N THR A 125 -15.16 -5.64 -9.57
CA THR A 125 -16.30 -4.78 -9.23
C THR A 125 -16.32 -3.47 -10.02
N GLY A 126 -15.24 -3.17 -10.76
CA GLY A 126 -14.99 -1.87 -11.38
C GLY A 126 -14.48 -0.82 -10.39
N SER A 127 -14.13 -1.23 -9.17
CA SER A 127 -13.61 -0.37 -8.10
C SER A 127 -12.42 -1.02 -7.41
N VAL A 128 -11.60 -0.22 -6.74
CA VAL A 128 -10.37 -0.66 -6.07
C VAL A 128 -10.61 -0.67 -4.57
N ASN A 129 -10.43 -1.84 -3.93
CA ASN A 129 -10.56 -1.99 -2.49
C ASN A 129 -9.36 -1.37 -1.76
N PHE A 130 -9.44 -1.20 -0.44
CA PHE A 130 -8.37 -0.55 0.35
C PHE A 130 -6.98 -1.21 0.18
N ASP A 131 -6.92 -2.53 0.26
CA ASP A 131 -5.67 -3.30 0.11
C ASP A 131 -5.07 -3.18 -1.29
N ASP A 132 -5.92 -3.23 -2.31
CA ASP A 132 -5.52 -3.09 -3.71
C ASP A 132 -5.10 -1.64 -4.03
N PHE A 133 -5.71 -0.64 -3.38
CA PHE A 133 -5.33 0.78 -3.50
C PHE A 133 -3.95 1.05 -2.90
N VAL A 134 -3.66 0.48 -1.73
CA VAL A 134 -2.31 0.57 -1.13
C VAL A 134 -1.28 -0.08 -2.04
N GLN A 135 -1.58 -1.26 -2.60
CA GLN A 135 -0.69 -1.91 -3.56
C GLN A 135 -0.42 -1.03 -4.79
N LEU A 136 -1.48 -0.50 -5.40
CA LEU A 136 -1.39 0.39 -6.56
C LEU A 136 -0.49 1.58 -6.25
N CYS A 137 -0.70 2.24 -5.12
CA CYS A 137 0.06 3.44 -4.76
C CYS A 137 1.53 3.12 -4.51
N VAL A 138 1.85 2.03 -3.80
CA VAL A 138 3.24 1.61 -3.53
C VAL A 138 3.96 1.26 -4.83
N VAL A 139 3.30 0.49 -5.71
CA VAL A 139 3.86 0.12 -7.03
C VAL A 139 4.09 1.37 -7.88
N LEU A 140 3.10 2.25 -7.97
CA LEU A 140 3.19 3.47 -8.77
C LEU A 140 4.29 4.40 -8.25
N GLN A 141 4.41 4.57 -6.93
CA GLN A 141 5.46 5.37 -6.30
C GLN A 141 6.84 4.79 -6.58
N THR A 142 7.00 3.47 -6.44
CA THR A 142 8.26 2.76 -6.68
C THR A 142 8.73 2.88 -8.12
N LEU A 143 7.83 2.66 -9.07
CA LEU A 143 8.11 2.81 -10.50
C LEU A 143 8.42 4.26 -10.88
N THR A 144 7.68 5.22 -10.32
CA THR A 144 7.88 6.65 -10.58
C THR A 144 9.22 7.14 -10.02
N ALA A 145 9.61 6.66 -8.84
CA ALA A 145 10.91 6.98 -8.26
C ALA A 145 12.06 6.45 -9.11
N ALA A 146 11.97 5.20 -9.57
CA ALA A 146 12.97 4.60 -10.44
C ALA A 146 13.06 5.29 -11.81
N PHE A 147 11.91 5.68 -12.38
CA PHE A 147 11.88 6.46 -13.62
C PHE A 147 12.53 7.83 -13.43
N ARG A 148 12.20 8.54 -12.34
CA ARG A 148 12.73 9.88 -12.03
C ARG A 148 14.24 9.88 -11.76
N ASP A 149 14.80 8.78 -11.23
CA ASP A 149 16.25 8.62 -11.11
C ASP A 149 16.96 8.64 -12.47
N LYS A 150 16.29 8.19 -13.53
CA LYS A 150 16.83 8.17 -14.90
C LYS A 150 16.48 9.42 -15.71
N ASP A 151 15.33 10.03 -15.44
CA ASP A 151 14.86 11.26 -16.09
C ASP A 151 15.56 12.52 -15.52
N SER A 152 16.83 12.70 -15.92
CA SER A 152 17.70 13.76 -15.38
C SER A 152 17.29 15.17 -15.83
N ASP A 153 16.72 15.31 -17.03
CA ASP A 153 16.25 16.56 -17.62
C ASP A 153 14.76 16.83 -17.38
N ARG A 154 14.03 15.85 -16.82
CA ARG A 154 12.62 15.97 -16.39
C ARG A 154 11.68 16.27 -17.56
N ASP A 155 11.99 15.73 -18.73
CA ASP A 155 11.16 15.87 -19.93
C ASP A 155 10.07 14.78 -20.03
N GLY A 156 10.13 13.78 -19.16
CA GLY A 156 9.21 12.65 -19.14
C GLY A 156 9.57 11.52 -20.10
N VAL A 157 10.79 11.52 -20.65
CA VAL A 157 11.31 10.52 -21.58
C VAL A 157 12.68 10.04 -21.12
N VAL A 158 12.85 8.73 -20.98
CA VAL A 158 14.12 8.13 -20.58
C VAL A 158 14.66 7.28 -21.73
N THR A 159 15.90 7.55 -22.15
CA THR A 159 16.65 6.69 -23.07
C THR A 159 17.68 5.89 -22.28
N ILE A 160 17.50 4.58 -22.19
CA ILE A 160 18.35 3.67 -21.40
C ILE A 160 18.81 2.47 -22.23
N GLY A 161 20.02 1.96 -21.93
CA GLY A 161 20.49 0.72 -22.52
C GLY A 161 19.71 -0.50 -22.00
N TYR A 162 19.69 -1.60 -22.75
CA TYR A 162 18.96 -2.80 -22.36
C TYR A 162 19.40 -3.38 -21.01
N GLU A 163 20.70 -3.46 -20.73
CA GLU A 163 21.20 -3.93 -19.44
C GLU A 163 20.86 -2.98 -18.29
N GLU A 164 20.83 -1.67 -18.54
CA GLU A 164 20.44 -0.67 -17.54
C GLU A 164 18.95 -0.76 -17.22
N PHE A 165 18.12 -1.02 -18.23
CA PHE A 165 16.72 -1.35 -18.04
C PHE A 165 16.54 -2.59 -17.15
N LEU A 166 17.24 -3.69 -17.44
CA LEU A 166 17.18 -4.89 -16.60
C LEU A 166 17.64 -4.62 -15.16
N LYS A 167 18.75 -3.89 -14.99
CA LYS A 167 19.25 -3.49 -13.66
C LYS A 167 18.23 -2.62 -12.92
N MET A 168 17.60 -1.67 -13.60
CA MET A 168 16.55 -0.83 -13.02
C MET A 168 15.39 -1.71 -12.53
N VAL A 169 14.85 -2.59 -13.39
CA VAL A 169 13.73 -3.46 -13.04
C VAL A 169 14.08 -4.42 -11.89
N PHE A 170 15.26 -5.04 -11.91
CA PHE A 170 15.67 -5.96 -10.84
C PHE A 170 16.05 -5.28 -9.54
N SER A 171 16.36 -3.98 -9.56
CA SER A 171 16.63 -3.20 -8.34
C SER A 171 15.35 -2.79 -7.59
N LEU A 172 14.19 -2.88 -8.24
CA LEU A 172 12.91 -2.56 -7.62
C LEU A 172 12.59 -3.64 -6.59
N LYS A 173 12.51 -3.22 -5.32
CA LYS A 173 11.95 -4.04 -4.25
C LYS A 173 10.43 -3.95 -4.36
N MET A 174 9.84 -4.86 -5.14
CA MET A 174 8.40 -5.08 -5.28
C MET A 174 8.01 -6.43 -4.67
#